data_AF-A0A369VZ58-F1
#
_entry.id   AF-A0A369VZ58-F1
#
_cell.length_a   1.000
_cell.length_b   1.000
_cell.length_c   1.000
_cell.angle_alpha   90.00
_cell.angle_beta   90.00
_cell.angle_gamma   90.00
#
_symmetry.space_group_name_H-M   'P 1'
#
loop_
_entity.id
_entity.type
_entity.pdbx_description
1 polymer ?
#
loop_
_entity_poly.entity_id
_entity_poly.type
_entity_poly.pdbx_seq_one_letter_code
_entity_poly.pdbx_strand_id
1 'polypeptide(L)'
;MRILLAALALSAPLLSGCAATAADVARDRQRAASAEERLSRELAGLTRGEARSCLPYTRTNQTRGYGDAIVYVVSPRLKYVTRAPGCEALAGGDTLVTVQTAGQLCRGDSARTIHAVSRLPTGVCSLGDFTEYRK
;
A
#
# COMPACT_ATOMS: atom_id res chain seq x y z
N MET A 1 51.14 -49.15 -3.99
CA MET A 1 51.95 -48.17 -4.74
C MET A 1 51.00 -47.38 -5.64
N ARG A 2 51.01 -46.04 -5.51
CA ARG A 2 50.34 -45.02 -6.35
C ARG A 2 48.86 -44.71 -6.09
N ILE A 3 48.71 -43.82 -5.11
CA ILE A 3 47.66 -42.82 -4.92
C ILE A 3 47.37 -42.09 -6.24
N LEU A 4 46.10 -42.00 -6.64
CA LEU A 4 45.60 -40.96 -7.53
C LEU A 4 44.25 -40.47 -6.99
N LEU A 5 44.33 -39.39 -6.23
CA LEU A 5 43.22 -38.55 -5.80
C LEU A 5 42.60 -37.90 -7.05
N ALA A 6 41.49 -38.45 -7.53
CA ALA A 6 40.64 -37.75 -8.49
C ALA A 6 39.78 -36.75 -7.70
N ALA A 7 40.17 -35.48 -7.75
CA ALA A 7 39.50 -34.38 -7.09
C ALA A 7 38.01 -34.31 -7.50
N LEU A 8 37.12 -34.50 -6.54
CA LEU A 8 35.72 -34.11 -6.66
C LEU A 8 35.65 -32.59 -6.82
N ALA A 9 35.48 -32.12 -8.05
CA ALA A 9 35.03 -30.76 -8.32
C ALA A 9 33.52 -30.67 -8.00
N LEU A 10 33.18 -30.48 -6.72
CA LEU A 10 31.85 -30.03 -6.31
C LEU A 10 31.73 -28.54 -6.64
N SER A 11 31.31 -28.22 -7.86
CA SER A 11 30.82 -26.89 -8.21
C SER A 11 29.43 -26.70 -7.61
N ALA A 12 29.37 -26.21 -6.37
CA ALA A 12 28.13 -25.76 -5.74
C ALA A 12 27.67 -24.47 -6.45
N PRO A 13 26.49 -24.44 -7.10
CA PRO A 13 25.95 -23.19 -7.62
C PRO A 13 25.54 -22.32 -6.43
N LEU A 14 26.21 -21.20 -6.24
CA LEU A 14 25.77 -20.14 -5.33
C LEU A 14 24.49 -19.53 -5.90
N LEU A 15 23.34 -20.05 -5.49
CA LEU A 15 22.05 -19.39 -5.64
C LEU A 15 22.05 -18.11 -4.78
N SER A 16 22.54 -17.01 -5.34
CA SER A 16 22.35 -15.66 -4.81
C SER A 16 20.89 -15.26 -4.99
N GLY A 17 20.00 -15.78 -4.13
CA GLY A 17 18.61 -15.35 -4.06
C GLY A 17 18.49 -14.01 -3.35
N CYS A 18 17.79 -13.04 -3.95
CA CYS A 18 17.38 -11.80 -3.29
C CYS A 18 16.31 -12.09 -2.23
N ALA A 19 16.68 -12.76 -1.14
CA ALA A 19 15.81 -12.92 0.01
C ALA A 19 15.89 -11.66 0.88
N ALA A 20 14.75 -11.10 1.24
CA ALA A 20 14.69 -10.01 2.22
C ALA A 20 15.36 -10.45 3.52
N THR A 21 16.24 -9.63 4.07
CA THR A 21 16.90 -9.96 5.33
C THR A 21 15.93 -9.80 6.49
N ALA A 22 16.23 -10.42 7.64
CA ALA A 22 15.46 -10.20 8.87
C ALA A 22 15.41 -8.71 9.26
N ALA A 23 16.47 -7.95 8.94
CA ALA A 23 16.52 -6.51 9.17
C ALA A 23 15.54 -5.75 8.26
N ASP A 24 15.39 -6.16 6.99
CA ASP A 24 14.44 -5.54 6.05
C ASP A 24 13.00 -5.77 6.52
N VAL A 25 12.67 -7.01 6.89
CA VAL A 25 11.34 -7.37 7.41
C VAL A 25 11.00 -6.57 8.68
N ALA A 26 11.98 -6.39 9.58
CA ALA A 26 11.78 -5.59 10.79
C ALA A 26 11.51 -4.11 10.46
N ARG A 27 12.24 -3.53 9.50
CA ARG A 27 12.02 -2.15 9.06
C ARG A 27 10.65 -1.97 8.42
N ASP A 28 10.20 -2.91 7.61
CA ASP A 28 8.88 -2.83 6.97
C ASP A 28 7.74 -2.93 7.97
N ARG A 29 7.86 -3.82 8.97
CA ARG A 29 6.90 -3.88 10.09
C ARG A 29 6.85 -2.57 10.87
N GLN A 30 8.00 -1.95 11.13
CA GLN A 30 8.06 -0.66 11.82
C GLN A 30 7.41 0.45 10.99
N ARG A 31 7.64 0.49 9.67
CA ARG A 31 6.98 1.44 8.76
C ARG A 31 5.46 1.26 8.76
N ALA A 32 4.99 0.01 8.69
CA ALA A 32 3.56 -0.31 8.73
C ALA A 32 2.94 0.11 10.07
N ALA A 33 3.58 -0.18 11.20
CA ALA A 33 3.11 0.24 12.52
C ALA A 33 3.02 1.78 12.64
N SER A 34 4.05 2.49 12.18
CA SER A 34 4.05 3.96 12.16
C SER A 34 2.97 4.55 11.23
N ALA A 35 2.66 3.87 10.11
CA ALA A 35 1.57 4.25 9.23
C ALA A 35 0.21 4.10 9.92
N GLU A 36 -0.04 2.96 10.58
CA GLU A 36 -1.29 2.70 11.30
C GLU A 36 -1.48 3.68 12.47
N GLU A 37 -0.41 4.05 13.17
CA GLU A 37 -0.44 5.06 14.22
C GLU A 37 -0.84 6.45 13.69
N ARG A 38 -0.28 6.85 12.54
CA ARG A 38 -0.65 8.10 11.84
C ARG A 38 -2.09 8.07 11.34
N LEU A 39 -2.55 6.92 10.83
CA LEU A 39 -3.94 6.71 10.42
C LEU A 39 -4.89 6.85 11.61
N SER A 40 -4.56 6.23 12.75
CA SER A 40 -5.34 6.33 13.98
C SER A 40 -5.49 7.78 14.43
N ARG A 41 -4.41 8.58 14.37
CA ARG A 41 -4.46 10.03 14.63
C ARG A 41 -5.35 10.78 13.64
N GLU A 42 -5.26 10.47 12.34
CA GLU A 42 -6.10 11.09 11.32
C GLU A 42 -7.59 10.82 11.56
N LEU A 43 -7.94 9.67 12.13
CA LEU A 43 -9.32 9.24 12.39
C LEU A 43 -9.78 9.52 13.83
N ALA A 44 -8.94 10.13 14.67
CA ALA A 44 -9.22 10.34 16.07
C ALA A 44 -10.51 11.17 16.27
N GLY A 45 -11.40 10.66 17.14
CA GLY A 45 -12.69 11.30 17.43
C GLY A 45 -13.75 11.13 16.34
N LEU A 46 -13.48 10.32 15.31
CA LEU A 46 -14.49 9.83 14.37
C LEU A 46 -14.93 8.41 14.76
N THR A 47 -16.20 8.12 14.56
CA THR A 47 -16.80 6.81 14.75
C THR A 47 -16.75 6.03 13.44
N ARG A 48 -16.30 4.77 13.51
CA ARG A 48 -16.34 3.83 12.38
C ARG A 48 -17.80 3.44 12.09
N GLY A 49 -18.23 3.68 10.86
CA GLY A 49 -19.52 3.25 10.33
C GLY A 49 -19.40 2.03 9.42
N GLU A 50 -20.40 1.87 8.54
CA GLU A 50 -20.47 0.74 7.62
C GLU A 50 -19.41 0.82 6.52
N ALA A 51 -18.94 -0.36 6.11
CA ALA A 51 -18.12 -0.53 4.92
C ALA A 51 -19.03 -0.65 3.68
N ARG A 52 -18.73 0.14 2.65
CA ARG A 52 -19.47 0.18 1.39
C ARG A 52 -18.58 -0.27 0.25
N SER A 53 -19.15 -0.95 -0.73
CA SER A 53 -18.37 -1.41 -1.89
C SER A 53 -18.05 -0.29 -2.89
N CYS A 54 -18.73 0.84 -2.85
CA CYS A 54 -18.38 2.00 -3.68
C CYS A 54 -18.32 3.27 -2.83
N LEU A 55 -17.35 4.12 -3.13
CA LEU A 55 -17.21 5.44 -2.55
C LEU A 55 -18.41 6.29 -3.01
N PRO A 56 -19.21 6.85 -2.08
CA PRO A 56 -20.36 7.66 -2.46
C PRO A 56 -19.99 8.83 -3.36
N TYR A 57 -20.93 9.28 -4.21
CA TYR A 57 -20.83 10.48 -5.05
C TYR A 57 -20.78 11.77 -4.23
N THR A 58 -19.73 11.91 -3.43
CA THR A 58 -19.45 13.09 -2.62
C THR A 58 -18.12 13.65 -3.08
N ARG A 59 -18.04 14.97 -3.18
CA ARG A 59 -16.78 15.63 -3.51
C ARG A 59 -15.76 15.32 -2.42
N THR A 60 -14.74 14.55 -2.78
CA THR A 60 -13.57 14.38 -1.94
C THR A 60 -12.65 15.58 -2.15
N ASN A 61 -12.25 16.22 -1.06
CA ASN A 61 -11.39 17.39 -1.10
C ASN A 61 -9.91 17.00 -1.10
N GLN A 62 -9.56 15.89 -0.45
CA GLN A 62 -8.18 15.41 -0.37
C GLN A 62 -8.13 13.89 -0.33
N THR A 63 -7.08 13.33 -0.91
CA THR A 63 -6.74 11.90 -0.82
C THR A 63 -5.37 11.78 -0.14
N ARG A 64 -5.28 10.96 0.91
CA ARG A 64 -4.05 10.80 1.70
C ARG A 64 -3.72 9.32 1.89
N GLY A 65 -2.45 8.96 1.75
CA GLY A 65 -1.97 7.60 2.00
C GLY A 65 -1.39 7.44 3.41
N TYR A 66 -1.64 6.30 4.04
CA TYR A 66 -1.09 5.87 5.32
C TYR A 66 -0.70 4.39 5.22
N GLY A 67 0.50 4.11 4.70
CA GLY A 67 0.87 2.74 4.37
C GLY A 67 -0.05 2.21 3.27
N ASP A 68 -0.67 1.06 3.48
CA ASP A 68 -1.64 0.47 2.56
C ASP A 68 -3.04 1.10 2.64
N ALA A 69 -3.30 2.00 3.60
CA ALA A 69 -4.59 2.65 3.74
C ALA A 69 -4.65 3.95 2.92
N ILE A 70 -5.77 4.17 2.23
CA ILE A 70 -6.08 5.41 1.51
C ILE A 70 -7.28 6.06 2.17
N VAL A 71 -7.11 7.32 2.58
CA VAL A 71 -8.13 8.14 3.22
C VAL A 71 -8.65 9.17 2.23
N TYR A 72 -9.93 9.07 1.89
CA TYR A 72 -10.68 10.05 1.12
C TYR A 72 -11.34 11.02 2.09
N VAL A 73 -10.85 12.27 2.14
CA VAL A 73 -11.33 13.31 3.04
C VAL A 73 -12.42 14.12 2.35
N VAL A 74 -13.66 13.94 2.78
CA VAL A 74 -14.77 14.82 2.37
C VAL A 74 -14.77 16.07 3.24
N SER A 75 -14.68 15.91 4.56
CA SER A 75 -14.56 17.01 5.51
C SER A 75 -13.81 16.54 6.76
N PRO A 76 -13.45 17.44 7.70
CA PRO A 76 -12.88 17.02 8.99
C PRO A 76 -13.78 16.05 9.79
N ARG A 77 -15.10 16.02 9.50
CA ARG A 77 -16.09 15.16 10.19
C ARG A 77 -16.54 13.96 9.36
N LEU A 78 -16.08 13.79 8.12
CA LEU A 78 -16.47 12.69 7.25
C LEU A 78 -15.30 12.27 6.37
N LYS A 79 -14.86 11.02 6.56
CA LYS A 79 -13.76 10.40 5.82
C LYS A 79 -14.16 9.00 5.41
N TYR A 80 -13.64 8.53 4.29
CA TYR A 80 -13.75 7.14 3.88
C TYR A 80 -12.36 6.53 3.78
N VAL A 81 -12.21 5.30 4.29
CA VAL A 81 -10.93 4.60 4.31
C VAL A 81 -11.05 3.30 3.54
N THR A 82 -10.13 3.05 2.61
CA THR A 82 -9.98 1.78 1.91
C THR A 82 -8.57 1.24 2.12
N ARG A 83 -8.41 -0.09 2.04
CA ARG A 83 -7.10 -0.74 2.03
C ARG A 83 -6.75 -1.08 0.58
N ALA A 84 -5.52 -0.76 0.19
CA ALA A 84 -5.01 -0.84 -1.16
C ALA A 84 -3.51 -1.22 -1.14
N PRO A 85 -3.17 -2.45 -0.73
CA PRO A 85 -1.78 -2.92 -0.72
C PRO A 85 -1.19 -2.84 -2.14
N GLY A 86 0.07 -2.40 -2.24
CA GLY A 86 0.76 -2.08 -3.50
C GLY A 86 0.71 -0.60 -3.92
N CYS A 87 -0.02 0.25 -3.19
CA CYS A 87 -0.08 1.70 -3.40
C CYS A 87 0.52 2.50 -2.22
N GLU A 88 1.43 1.91 -1.46
CA GLU A 88 2.04 2.50 -0.26
C GLU A 88 2.83 3.78 -0.56
N ALA A 89 3.33 3.93 -1.79
CA ALA A 89 4.06 5.09 -2.24
C ALA A 89 3.23 6.39 -2.15
N LEU A 90 1.89 6.30 -2.16
CA LEU A 90 1.00 7.44 -1.92
C LEU A 90 1.27 8.10 -0.56
N ALA A 91 1.59 7.32 0.47
CA ALA A 91 1.96 7.86 1.78
C ALA A 91 3.29 8.64 1.76
N GLY A 92 4.13 8.39 0.75
CA GLY A 92 5.39 9.09 0.50
C GLY A 92 5.26 10.34 -0.38
N GLY A 93 4.03 10.70 -0.80
CA GLY A 93 3.78 11.89 -1.63
C GLY A 93 3.63 11.62 -3.12
N ASP A 94 3.59 10.36 -3.54
CA ASP A 94 3.27 10.01 -4.93
C ASP A 94 1.82 10.32 -5.27
N THR A 95 1.53 10.44 -6.57
CA THR A 95 0.18 10.70 -7.06
C THR A 95 -0.56 9.39 -7.28
N LEU A 96 -1.74 9.25 -6.70
CA LEU A 96 -2.66 8.14 -6.98
C LEU A 96 -3.45 8.44 -8.25
N VAL A 97 -3.41 7.51 -9.21
CA VAL A 97 -4.22 7.51 -10.42
C VAL A 97 -5.17 6.33 -10.36
N THR A 98 -6.48 6.60 -10.34
CA THR A 98 -7.51 5.57 -10.29
C THR A 98 -8.19 5.40 -11.65
N VAL A 99 -8.42 4.16 -12.06
CA VAL A 99 -9.20 3.82 -13.24
C VAL A 99 -10.56 3.30 -12.76
N GLN A 100 -11.61 4.07 -13.02
CA GLN A 100 -12.98 3.75 -12.61
C GLN A 100 -13.72 3.06 -13.74
N THR A 101 -14.36 1.93 -13.43
CA THR A 101 -15.10 1.16 -14.44
C THR A 101 -16.58 1.55 -14.52
N ALA A 102 -17.17 1.99 -13.40
CA ALA A 102 -18.61 2.21 -13.24
C ALA A 102 -19.00 3.68 -12.98
N GLY A 103 -18.13 4.64 -13.32
CA GLY A 103 -18.37 6.07 -13.12
C GLY A 103 -18.35 6.54 -11.66
N GLN A 104 -17.97 5.66 -10.73
CA GLN A 104 -17.61 5.95 -9.34
C GLN A 104 -16.46 5.03 -8.95
N LEU A 105 -15.84 5.30 -7.81
CA LEU A 105 -14.73 4.49 -7.31
C LEU A 105 -15.27 3.33 -6.47
N CYS A 106 -15.07 2.10 -6.92
CA CYS A 106 -15.57 0.89 -6.27
C CYS A 106 -14.44 -0.05 -5.84
N ARG A 107 -14.77 -0.96 -4.93
CA ARG A 107 -13.94 -2.11 -4.60
C ARG A 107 -13.62 -2.87 -5.89
N GLY A 108 -12.35 -3.22 -6.05
CA GLY A 108 -11.84 -3.91 -7.22
C GLY A 108 -11.39 -2.98 -8.35
N ASP A 109 -11.75 -1.69 -8.31
CA ASP A 109 -11.18 -0.73 -9.26
C ASP A 109 -9.66 -0.67 -9.11
N SER A 110 -8.99 -0.53 -10.25
CA SER A 110 -7.54 -0.51 -10.32
C SER A 110 -7.01 0.89 -10.04
N ALA A 111 -5.96 0.97 -9.24
CA ALA A 111 -5.22 2.19 -9.02
C ALA A 111 -3.72 1.95 -9.18
N ARG A 112 -3.00 3.03 -9.49
CA ARG A 112 -1.54 3.04 -9.57
C ARG A 112 -0.99 4.31 -8.95
N THR A 113 0.18 4.21 -8.36
CA THR A 113 0.93 5.38 -7.93
C THR A 113 1.94 5.77 -8.99
N ILE A 114 2.12 7.07 -9.18
CA ILE A 114 3.16 7.64 -10.03
C ILE A 114 3.98 8.61 -9.21
N HIS A 115 5.30 8.58 -9.41
CA HIS A 115 6.19 9.53 -8.78
C HIS A 115 5.83 10.95 -9.22
N ALA A 116 5.72 11.87 -8.27
CA ALA A 116 5.17 13.21 -8.52
C ALA A 116 5.96 14.01 -9.57
N VAL A 117 7.29 13.85 -9.60
CA VAL A 117 8.19 14.60 -10.49
C VAL A 117 8.45 13.85 -11.79
N SER A 118 8.98 12.63 -11.71
CA SER A 118 9.41 11.86 -12.89
C SER A 118 8.25 11.18 -13.65
N ARG A 119 7.05 11.15 -13.05
CA ARG A 119 5.86 10.46 -13.59
C ARG A 119 6.03 8.97 -13.84
N LEU A 120 7.10 8.37 -13.30
CA LEU A 120 7.33 6.93 -13.39
C LEU A 120 6.34 6.18 -12.49
N PRO A 121 5.81 5.03 -12.92
CA PRO A 121 4.99 4.17 -12.06
C PRO A 121 5.78 3.68 -10.86
N THR A 122 5.17 3.71 -9.68
CA THR A 122 5.80 3.28 -8.41
C THR A 122 5.03 2.19 -7.69
N GLY A 123 3.81 1.90 -8.12
CA GLY A 123 2.95 0.90 -7.48
C GLY A 123 1.66 0.68 -8.25
N VAL A 124 1.05 -0.48 -8.04
CA VAL A 124 -0.25 -0.87 -8.57
C VAL A 124 -1.03 -1.58 -7.47
N CYS A 125 -2.33 -1.31 -7.38
CA CYS A 125 -3.19 -1.90 -6.38
C CYS A 125 -4.62 -2.02 -6.88
N SER A 126 -5.40 -2.86 -6.19
CA SER A 126 -6.86 -2.88 -6.27
C SER A 126 -7.44 -2.28 -5.00
N LEU A 127 -8.51 -1.50 -5.14
CA LEU A 127 -9.15 -0.88 -3.98
C LEU A 127 -10.02 -1.89 -3.23
N GLY A 128 -9.97 -1.85 -1.89
CA GLY A 128 -10.87 -2.58 -1.01
C GLY A 128 -12.21 -1.87 -0.80
N ASP A 129 -12.99 -2.37 0.15
CA ASP A 129 -14.21 -1.70 0.61
C ASP A 129 -13.89 -0.35 1.30
N PHE A 130 -14.84 0.58 1.23
CA PHE A 130 -14.75 1.92 1.78
C PHE A 130 -15.46 2.00 3.12
N THR A 131 -14.69 2.05 4.21
CA THR A 131 -15.21 2.20 5.57
C THR A 131 -15.47 3.68 5.86
N GLU A 132 -16.71 4.02 6.24
CA GLU A 132 -17.06 5.38 6.66
C GLU A 132 -16.52 5.70 8.06
N TYR A 133 -16.01 6.91 8.25
CA TYR A 133 -15.65 7.47 9.55
C TYR A 133 -16.31 8.85 9.69
N ARG A 134 -17.15 9.00 10.71
CA ARG A 134 -17.96 10.20 10.93
C ARG A 134 -17.98 10.64 12.38
N LYS A 135 -18.01 11.95 12.62
CA LYS A 135 -18.28 12.52 13.95
C LYS A 135 -19.77 12.76 14.16
#